data_AF-A0A6A0IM27-F1
#
_entry.id   AF-A0A6A0IM27-F1
#
_cell.length_a   1.000
_cell.length_b   1.000
_cell.length_c   1.000
_cell.angle_alpha   90.00
_cell.angle_beta   90.00
_cell.angle_gamma   90.00
#
_symmetry.space_group_name_H-M   'P 1'
#
loop_
_entity.id
_entity.type
_entity.pdbx_description
1 polymer ?
#
loop_
_entity_poly.entity_id
_entity_poly.type
_entity_poly.pdbx_seq_one_letter_code
_entity_poly.pdbx_strand_id
1 'polypeptide(L)'
;MDRRAVPVRHEGRRPDDMRPRRLLAVTLAALAAATVACSTLEVTTDYEPGTDFGKYRTFAIKEGAPPKNQIARDRFYAALTDSMGRHGLTPATGDPDLFVFTHFVTGKETQINTYGYGMGGWYGYRWGGGMTTTQVQEIPTGTVVVDLVDAKANKLVWRGVAKDQISTDATPEERTAKAKEVADRLFEGYPPAKK
;
A
#
# COMPACT_ATOMS: atom_id res chain seq x y z
N MET A 1 -71.84 53.41 37.25
CA MET A 1 -71.82 52.03 36.71
C MET A 1 -71.70 52.16 35.19
N ASP A 2 -70.63 52.71 34.66
CA ASP A 2 -69.29 52.13 34.43
C ASP A 2 -69.29 50.81 33.63
N ARG A 3 -68.96 50.93 32.34
CA ARG A 3 -68.30 49.90 31.51
C ARG A 3 -67.50 50.59 30.40
N ARG A 4 -66.25 50.99 30.68
CA ARG A 4 -65.28 51.28 29.62
C ARG A 4 -64.75 49.96 29.05
N ALA A 5 -64.89 49.77 27.74
CA ALA A 5 -64.33 48.65 27.01
C ALA A 5 -62.80 48.78 26.92
N VAL A 6 -62.08 47.71 27.24
CA VAL A 6 -60.62 47.60 27.07
C VAL A 6 -60.34 47.02 25.68
N PRO A 7 -59.43 47.60 24.88
CA PRO A 7 -59.07 47.02 23.59
C PRO A 7 -58.07 45.86 23.77
N VAL A 8 -58.34 44.75 23.09
CA VAL A 8 -57.43 43.59 23.02
C VAL A 8 -56.33 43.90 22.02
N ARG A 9 -55.07 43.95 22.47
CA ARG A 9 -53.90 44.02 21.58
C ARG A 9 -53.62 42.62 21.02
N HIS A 10 -53.58 42.49 19.70
CA HIS A 10 -53.00 41.33 19.03
C HIS A 10 -51.47 41.50 18.99
N GLU A 11 -50.78 40.72 19.80
CA GLU A 11 -49.32 40.61 19.76
C GLU A 11 -48.94 39.61 18.66
N GLY A 12 -48.38 40.11 17.55
CA GLY A 12 -47.91 39.29 16.46
C GLY A 12 -46.72 38.43 16.91
N ARG A 13 -46.88 37.10 16.86
CA ARG A 13 -45.81 36.13 17.08
C ARG A 13 -44.73 36.34 16.02
N ARG A 14 -43.54 36.82 16.42
CA ARG A 14 -42.37 36.90 15.55
C ARG A 14 -41.96 35.48 15.15
N PRO A 15 -41.70 35.19 13.87
CA PRO A 15 -41.22 33.88 13.46
C PRO A 15 -39.80 33.68 13.99
N ASP A 16 -39.65 32.66 14.84
CA ASP A 16 -38.40 32.29 15.48
C ASP A 16 -37.27 32.05 14.46
N ASP A 17 -36.14 32.66 14.78
CA ASP A 17 -34.85 32.68 14.11
C ASP A 17 -34.20 31.27 14.07
N MET A 18 -34.78 30.34 13.32
CA MET A 18 -34.31 28.93 13.23
C MET A 18 -33.22 28.68 12.17
N ARG A 19 -32.69 29.72 11.53
CA ARG A 19 -31.75 29.58 10.41
C ARG A 19 -30.26 29.41 10.79
N PRO A 20 -29.70 29.99 11.87
CA PRO A 20 -28.25 29.92 12.10
C PRO A 20 -27.77 28.58 12.68
N ARG A 21 -28.60 27.89 13.50
CA ARG A 21 -28.21 26.63 14.16
C ARG A 21 -28.14 25.42 13.22
N ARG A 22 -29.02 25.38 12.20
CA ARG A 22 -29.03 24.29 11.20
C ARG A 22 -27.85 24.39 10.23
N LEU A 23 -27.49 25.62 9.83
CA LEU A 23 -26.30 25.86 9.00
C LEU A 23 -25.03 25.46 9.74
N LEU A 24 -24.90 25.85 11.02
CA LEU A 24 -23.75 25.48 11.85
C LEU A 24 -23.56 23.96 11.97
N ALA A 25 -24.65 23.22 12.19
CA ALA A 25 -24.63 21.76 12.30
C ALA A 25 -24.26 21.06 10.98
N VAL A 26 -24.70 21.59 9.83
CA VAL A 26 -24.34 21.05 8.50
C VAL A 26 -22.86 21.33 8.19
N THR A 27 -22.32 22.50 8.54
CA THR A 27 -20.88 22.77 8.41
C THR A 27 -20.03 21.89 9.34
N LEU A 28 -20.46 21.64 10.58
CA LEU A 28 -19.74 20.74 11.50
C LEU A 28 -19.79 19.28 11.03
N ALA A 29 -20.91 18.82 10.47
CA ALA A 29 -21.01 17.47 9.89
C ALA A 29 -20.17 17.32 8.61
N ALA A 30 -20.09 18.36 7.78
CA ALA A 30 -19.22 18.38 6.60
C ALA A 30 -17.72 18.44 6.98
N LEU A 31 -17.37 19.13 8.06
CA LEU A 31 -15.99 19.21 8.55
C LEU A 31 -15.55 17.93 9.27
N ALA A 32 -16.47 17.22 9.94
CA ALA A 32 -16.21 15.91 10.55
C ALA A 32 -16.06 14.79 9.51
N ALA A 33 -16.64 14.93 8.31
CA ALA A 33 -16.47 13.98 7.21
C ALA A 33 -15.11 14.12 6.48
N ALA A 34 -14.31 15.15 6.80
CA ALA A 34 -13.07 15.46 6.09
C ALA A 34 -11.80 14.86 6.73
N THR A 35 -11.89 14.15 7.86
CA THR A 35 -10.72 13.50 8.47
C THR A 35 -10.47 12.12 7.88
N VAL A 36 -10.27 12.04 6.56
CA VAL A 36 -9.57 10.88 6.00
C VAL A 36 -8.10 11.07 6.36
N ALA A 37 -7.61 10.31 7.33
CA ALA A 37 -6.19 10.25 7.60
C ALA A 37 -5.49 9.71 6.34
N CYS A 38 -4.94 10.61 5.53
CA CYS A 38 -4.03 10.24 4.45
C CYS A 38 -2.75 9.72 5.09
N SER A 39 -2.70 8.41 5.38
CA SER A 39 -1.41 7.71 5.40
C SER A 39 -0.82 7.88 4.00
N THR A 40 0.25 8.66 3.86
CA THR A 40 0.91 8.85 2.57
C THR A 40 1.72 7.60 2.27
N LEU A 41 1.09 6.64 1.62
CA LEU A 41 1.76 5.47 1.05
C LEU A 41 2.78 5.95 0.01
N GLU A 42 4.07 5.84 0.36
CA GLU A 42 5.17 6.20 -0.52
C GLU A 42 5.59 4.96 -1.32
N VAL A 43 5.65 5.08 -2.64
CA VAL A 43 6.09 3.98 -3.51
C VAL A 43 7.20 4.45 -4.43
N THR A 44 8.26 3.65 -4.49
CA THR A 44 9.36 3.81 -5.44
C THR A 44 9.60 2.50 -6.18
N THR A 45 9.94 2.58 -7.47
CA THR A 45 10.28 1.42 -8.28
C THR A 45 11.63 1.62 -8.94
N ASP A 46 12.41 0.55 -9.05
CA ASP A 46 13.68 0.51 -9.77
C ASP A 46 13.70 -0.73 -10.70
N TYR A 47 14.46 -0.66 -11.78
CA TYR A 47 14.52 -1.73 -12.77
C TYR A 47 15.84 -1.77 -13.51
N GLU A 48 16.19 -2.95 -14.01
CA GLU A 48 17.38 -3.15 -14.82
C GLU A 48 17.19 -2.56 -16.23
N PRO A 49 17.97 -1.54 -16.64
CA PRO A 49 17.86 -0.94 -17.97
C PRO A 49 18.11 -1.97 -19.09
N GLY A 50 17.39 -1.83 -20.21
CA GLY A 50 17.51 -2.74 -21.35
C GLY A 50 16.78 -4.08 -21.19
N THR A 51 16.11 -4.32 -20.06
CA THR A 51 15.27 -5.51 -19.86
C THR A 51 14.01 -5.44 -20.73
N ASP A 52 13.78 -6.46 -21.56
CA ASP A 52 12.48 -6.63 -22.24
C ASP A 52 11.48 -7.33 -21.31
N PHE A 53 10.67 -6.53 -20.61
CA PHE A 53 9.63 -7.06 -19.72
C PHE A 53 8.51 -7.81 -20.44
N GLY A 54 8.36 -7.62 -21.76
CA GLY A 54 7.33 -8.31 -22.55
C GLY A 54 7.54 -9.83 -22.65
N LYS A 55 8.75 -10.31 -22.31
CA LYS A 55 9.08 -11.74 -22.28
C LYS A 55 8.58 -12.47 -21.03
N TYR A 56 8.27 -11.75 -19.95
CA TYR A 56 7.78 -12.35 -18.70
C TYR A 56 6.27 -12.51 -18.77
N ARG A 57 5.77 -13.72 -18.54
CA ARG A 57 4.34 -14.04 -18.54
C ARG A 57 3.91 -14.78 -17.29
N THR A 58 4.80 -15.58 -16.75
CA THR A 58 4.52 -16.44 -15.60
C THR A 58 5.36 -16.05 -14.39
N PHE A 59 4.80 -16.23 -13.21
CA PHE A 59 5.52 -15.98 -11.97
C PHE A 59 5.26 -17.07 -10.92
N ALA A 60 6.21 -17.24 -10.01
CA ALA A 60 6.00 -17.97 -8.78
C ALA A 60 6.47 -17.14 -7.59
N ILE A 61 5.61 -17.00 -6.57
CA ILE A 61 5.99 -16.36 -5.33
C ILE A 61 6.94 -17.30 -4.57
N LYS A 62 8.10 -16.77 -4.19
CA LYS A 62 9.06 -17.41 -3.29
C LYS A 62 9.08 -16.59 -2.00
N GLU A 63 8.90 -17.25 -0.86
CA GLU A 63 8.96 -16.54 0.41
C GLU A 63 10.41 -16.05 0.65
N GLY A 64 10.56 -14.73 0.76
CA GLY A 64 11.78 -14.10 1.26
C GLY A 64 11.72 -14.03 2.79
N ALA A 65 11.38 -12.84 3.30
CA ALA A 65 11.10 -12.61 4.72
C ALA A 65 9.60 -12.26 4.89
N PRO A 66 8.72 -13.27 5.05
CA PRO A 66 7.29 -13.02 5.14
C PRO A 66 6.92 -12.32 6.46
N PRO A 67 5.74 -11.67 6.54
CA PRO A 67 5.21 -11.18 7.80
C PRO A 67 5.05 -12.34 8.78
N LYS A 68 5.38 -12.11 10.06
CA LYS A 68 5.15 -13.10 11.13
C LYS A 68 3.68 -13.47 11.28
N ASN A 69 2.78 -12.55 10.95
CA ASN A 69 1.34 -12.79 10.99
C ASN A 69 0.88 -13.44 9.68
N GLN A 70 0.49 -14.72 9.76
CA GLN A 70 0.00 -15.50 8.62
C GLN A 70 -1.19 -14.86 7.91
N ILE A 71 -2.16 -14.30 8.64
CA ILE A 71 -3.34 -13.66 8.03
C ILE A 71 -2.93 -12.43 7.21
N ALA A 72 -1.98 -11.63 7.73
CA ALA A 72 -1.46 -10.48 7.00
C ALA A 72 -0.68 -10.91 5.74
N ARG A 73 0.13 -11.98 5.85
CA ARG A 73 0.83 -12.59 4.71
C ARG A 73 -0.14 -13.02 3.63
N ASP A 74 -1.14 -13.82 3.98
CA ASP A 74 -2.06 -14.42 3.02
C ASP A 74 -2.91 -13.34 2.33
N ARG A 75 -3.32 -12.29 3.06
CA ARG A 75 -3.97 -11.10 2.48
C ARG A 75 -3.09 -10.38 1.47
N PHE A 76 -1.81 -10.16 1.81
CA PHE A 76 -0.91 -9.48 0.91
C PHE A 76 -0.59 -10.32 -0.33
N TYR A 77 -0.37 -11.63 -0.20
CA TYR A 77 -0.12 -12.49 -1.34
C TYR A 77 -1.33 -12.60 -2.28
N ALA A 78 -2.55 -12.62 -1.73
CA ALA A 78 -3.77 -12.54 -2.55
C ALA A 78 -3.85 -11.22 -3.33
N ALA A 79 -3.61 -10.08 -2.65
CA ALA A 79 -3.60 -8.76 -3.27
C ALA A 79 -2.50 -8.62 -4.35
N LEU A 80 -1.30 -9.10 -4.06
CA LEU A 80 -0.16 -9.10 -4.98
C LEU A 80 -0.45 -9.97 -6.21
N THR A 81 -1.00 -11.16 -6.01
CA THR A 81 -1.37 -12.07 -7.11
C THR A 81 -2.42 -11.45 -8.03
N ASP A 82 -3.45 -10.81 -7.46
CA ASP A 82 -4.48 -10.11 -8.24
C ASP A 82 -3.89 -8.92 -9.03
N SER A 83 -3.05 -8.11 -8.38
CA SER A 83 -2.38 -6.98 -9.02
C SER A 83 -1.50 -7.44 -10.18
N MET A 84 -0.60 -8.41 -9.96
CA MET A 84 0.22 -8.99 -11.02
C MET A 84 -0.62 -9.59 -12.16
N GLY A 85 -1.75 -10.22 -11.84
CA GLY A 85 -2.75 -10.69 -12.81
C GLY A 85 -3.28 -9.60 -13.74
N ARG A 86 -3.68 -8.46 -13.17
CA ARG A 86 -4.11 -7.28 -13.94
C ARG A 86 -3.01 -6.68 -14.81
N HIS A 87 -1.75 -6.91 -14.46
CA HIS A 87 -0.58 -6.51 -15.24
C HIS A 87 -0.08 -7.60 -16.20
N GLY A 88 -0.89 -8.63 -16.47
CA GLY A 88 -0.65 -9.62 -17.52
C GLY A 88 0.30 -10.77 -17.13
N LEU A 89 0.55 -10.95 -15.83
CA LEU A 89 1.34 -12.05 -15.30
C LEU A 89 0.42 -13.13 -14.71
N THR A 90 0.78 -14.41 -14.86
CA THR A 90 -0.01 -15.54 -14.34
C THR A 90 0.81 -16.43 -13.40
N PRO A 91 0.20 -16.98 -12.33
CA PRO A 91 0.91 -17.92 -11.47
C PRO A 91 1.31 -19.21 -12.20
N ALA A 92 2.49 -19.75 -11.91
CA ALA A 92 2.95 -21.05 -12.40
C ALA A 92 3.61 -21.87 -11.28
N THR A 93 3.43 -23.20 -11.31
CA THR A 93 3.88 -24.15 -10.27
C THR A 93 5.14 -24.94 -10.66
N GLY A 94 5.91 -24.50 -11.66
CA GLY A 94 7.08 -25.20 -12.19
C GLY A 94 8.23 -24.24 -12.49
N ASP A 95 8.52 -24.04 -13.78
CA ASP A 95 9.54 -23.12 -14.29
C ASP A 95 8.91 -21.78 -14.70
N PRO A 96 8.66 -20.84 -13.76
CA PRO A 96 8.11 -19.54 -14.11
C PRO A 96 9.15 -18.70 -14.87
N ASP A 97 8.70 -17.63 -15.53
CA ASP A 97 9.63 -16.64 -16.08
C ASP A 97 10.21 -15.73 -14.98
N LEU A 98 9.45 -15.50 -13.91
CA LEU A 98 9.82 -14.67 -12.76
C LEU A 98 9.67 -15.41 -11.42
N PHE A 99 10.67 -15.27 -10.56
CA PHE A 99 10.47 -15.45 -9.11
C PHE A 99 10.10 -14.12 -8.47
N VAL A 100 9.09 -14.14 -7.60
CA VAL A 100 8.64 -12.97 -6.85
C VAL A 100 9.03 -13.14 -5.40
N PHE A 101 9.90 -12.28 -4.89
CA PHE A 101 10.26 -12.26 -3.47
C PHE A 101 9.59 -11.07 -2.78
N THR A 102 9.09 -11.30 -1.58
CA THR A 102 8.51 -10.24 -0.73
C THR A 102 9.26 -10.14 0.58
N HIS A 103 9.54 -8.91 1.02
CA HIS A 103 10.24 -8.63 2.27
C HIS A 103 9.45 -7.59 3.07
N PHE A 104 9.12 -7.94 4.32
CA PHE A 104 8.37 -7.06 5.22
C PHE A 104 9.26 -6.58 6.37
N VAL A 105 9.50 -5.28 6.41
CA VAL A 105 10.30 -4.66 7.47
C VAL A 105 9.37 -4.26 8.61
N THR A 106 9.35 -5.07 9.68
CA THR A 106 8.51 -4.86 10.86
C THR A 106 9.29 -4.33 12.08
N GLY A 107 10.56 -3.94 11.91
CA GLY A 107 11.43 -3.43 12.95
C GLY A 107 12.53 -2.52 12.39
N LYS A 108 13.50 -2.11 13.23
CA LYS A 108 14.68 -1.33 12.81
C LYS A 108 15.67 -2.23 12.04
N GLU A 109 15.30 -2.67 10.85
CA GLU A 109 16.24 -3.35 9.95
C GLU A 109 16.90 -2.30 9.04
N THR A 110 18.22 -2.26 9.05
CA THR A 110 18.99 -1.22 8.36
C THR A 110 19.47 -1.63 6.97
N GLN A 111 19.33 -2.91 6.57
CA GLN A 111 19.82 -3.41 5.30
C GLN A 111 19.00 -4.60 4.77
N ILE A 112 18.52 -4.50 3.53
CA ILE A 112 18.11 -5.66 2.72
C ILE A 112 19.26 -6.01 1.79
N ASN A 113 19.88 -7.17 2.01
CA ASN A 113 21.01 -7.62 1.19
C ASN A 113 20.48 -8.41 -0.01
N THR A 114 20.80 -7.94 -1.23
CA THR A 114 20.23 -8.43 -2.51
C THR A 114 21.21 -9.33 -3.28
N TYR A 115 22.35 -9.66 -2.69
CA TYR A 115 23.38 -10.43 -3.37
C TYR A 115 23.02 -11.92 -3.46
N GLY A 116 22.81 -12.38 -4.70
CA GLY A 116 22.76 -13.78 -5.07
C GLY A 116 21.43 -14.47 -4.74
N TYR A 117 20.47 -14.38 -5.66
CA TYR A 117 19.28 -15.23 -5.67
C TYR A 117 19.60 -16.71 -6.03
N GLY A 118 20.84 -17.17 -5.79
CA GLY A 118 21.36 -18.51 -6.11
C GLY A 118 20.85 -19.64 -5.20
N MET A 119 21.11 -20.88 -5.61
CA MET A 119 20.70 -22.19 -5.04
C MET A 119 21.08 -22.39 -3.55
N GLY A 120 20.43 -21.65 -2.67
CA GLY A 120 20.63 -21.72 -1.23
C GLY A 120 20.02 -20.47 -0.63
N GLY A 121 18.75 -20.57 -0.25
CA GLY A 121 18.00 -19.46 0.32
C GLY A 121 18.75 -18.69 1.39
N TRP A 122 18.37 -17.42 1.54
CA TRP A 122 18.74 -16.46 2.58
C TRP A 122 19.82 -16.95 3.56
N TYR A 123 21.09 -16.73 3.21
CA TYR A 123 22.17 -16.77 4.18
C TYR A 123 22.75 -15.36 4.33
N GLY A 124 22.54 -14.81 5.52
CA GLY A 124 23.22 -13.61 5.96
C GLY A 124 24.74 -13.75 5.85
N TYR A 125 25.38 -12.64 5.51
CA TYR A 125 26.83 -12.42 5.50
C TYR A 125 27.66 -13.34 4.59
N ARG A 126 28.11 -12.81 3.44
CA ARG A 126 29.47 -13.10 2.95
C ARG A 126 29.99 -12.04 1.97
N TRP A 127 31.21 -11.60 2.26
CA TRP A 127 32.07 -10.79 1.41
C TRP A 127 32.46 -11.56 0.13
N GLY A 128 32.23 -10.99 -1.05
CA GLY A 128 32.66 -11.57 -2.32
C GLY A 128 32.09 -10.81 -3.52
N GLY A 129 32.96 -10.23 -4.35
CA GLY A 129 32.66 -9.17 -5.30
C GLY A 129 31.62 -9.46 -6.38
N GLY A 130 30.83 -8.43 -6.68
CA GLY A 130 29.94 -8.36 -7.84
C GLY A 130 28.97 -7.19 -7.73
N MET A 131 29.43 -5.97 -8.06
CA MET A 131 28.69 -4.69 -7.94
C MET A 131 27.18 -4.80 -8.10
N THR A 132 26.48 -4.97 -6.99
CA THR A 132 25.10 -4.55 -6.78
C THR A 132 25.16 -3.46 -5.72
N THR A 133 24.66 -2.29 -6.06
CA THR A 133 24.61 -1.12 -5.19
C THR A 133 23.68 -1.43 -4.02
N THR A 134 24.19 -2.04 -2.94
CA THR A 134 23.45 -2.13 -1.68
C THR A 134 23.42 -0.73 -1.09
N GLN A 135 22.40 0.07 -1.47
CA GLN A 135 22.13 1.30 -0.74
C GLN A 135 21.71 0.87 0.68
N VAL A 136 22.63 1.04 1.62
CA VAL A 136 22.36 0.99 3.05
C VAL A 136 21.55 2.24 3.36
N GLN A 137 20.24 2.18 3.12
CA GLN A 137 19.29 3.13 3.68
C GLN A 137 18.54 2.39 4.77
N GLU A 138 18.47 3.01 5.96
CA GLU A 138 17.62 2.55 7.04
C GLU A 138 16.21 2.36 6.49
N ILE A 139 15.71 1.12 6.48
CA ILE A 139 14.38 0.84 5.96
C ILE A 139 13.41 1.04 7.13
N PRO A 140 12.49 2.01 7.07
CA PRO A 140 11.58 2.25 8.16
C PRO A 140 10.63 1.05 8.34
N THR A 141 10.25 0.78 9.60
CA THR A 141 9.16 -0.14 9.92
C THR A 141 7.92 0.21 9.10
N GLY A 142 7.24 -0.81 8.55
CA GLY A 142 6.10 -0.60 7.64
C GLY A 142 6.50 -0.54 6.16
N THR A 143 7.72 -0.95 5.83
CA THR A 143 8.15 -1.08 4.44
C THR A 143 7.90 -2.50 3.91
N VAL A 144 7.36 -2.60 2.71
CA VAL A 144 7.28 -3.81 1.91
C VAL A 144 8.16 -3.65 0.67
N VAL A 145 9.03 -4.61 0.43
CA VAL A 145 9.82 -4.72 -0.82
C VAL A 145 9.34 -5.92 -1.61
N VAL A 146 9.12 -5.72 -2.92
CA VAL A 146 8.77 -6.76 -3.88
C VAL A 146 9.83 -6.79 -4.97
N ASP A 147 10.47 -7.95 -5.14
CA ASP A 147 11.51 -8.18 -6.14
C ASP A 147 11.02 -9.16 -7.20
N LEU A 148 11.20 -8.78 -8.46
CA LEU A 148 10.99 -9.65 -9.61
C LEU A 148 12.36 -10.09 -10.15
N VAL A 149 12.62 -11.38 -10.10
CA VAL A 149 13.88 -12.00 -10.50
C VAL A 149 13.65 -12.87 -11.73
N ASP A 150 14.40 -12.63 -12.80
CA ASP A 150 14.42 -13.51 -13.98
C ASP A 150 14.83 -14.91 -13.55
N ALA A 151 13.93 -15.89 -13.67
CA ALA A 151 14.15 -17.23 -13.14
C ALA A 151 15.26 -17.99 -13.88
N LYS A 152 15.53 -17.64 -15.15
CA LYS A 152 16.56 -18.30 -15.97
C LYS A 152 17.93 -17.68 -15.76
N ALA A 153 18.00 -16.34 -15.76
CA ALA A 153 19.25 -15.60 -15.58
C ALA A 153 19.62 -15.42 -14.10
N ASN A 154 18.68 -15.71 -13.20
CA ASN A 154 18.79 -15.50 -11.77
C ASN A 154 19.21 -14.06 -11.40
N LYS A 155 18.58 -13.09 -12.06
CA LYS A 155 18.93 -11.68 -12.01
C LYS A 155 17.73 -10.86 -11.58
N LEU A 156 17.91 -9.96 -10.60
CA LEU A 156 16.91 -8.96 -10.26
C LEU A 156 16.67 -8.06 -11.48
N VAL A 157 15.42 -7.97 -11.93
CA VAL A 157 15.05 -7.15 -13.09
C VAL A 157 14.14 -5.99 -12.72
N TRP A 158 13.38 -6.10 -11.63
CA TRP A 158 12.53 -5.02 -11.13
C TRP A 158 12.38 -5.13 -9.61
N ARG A 159 12.33 -3.99 -8.94
CA ARG A 159 12.08 -3.85 -7.51
C ARG A 159 11.05 -2.77 -7.26
N GLY A 160 10.05 -3.08 -6.45
CA GLY A 160 9.11 -2.10 -5.89
C GLY A 160 9.30 -2.01 -4.38
N VAL A 161 9.29 -0.79 -3.86
CA VAL A 161 9.36 -0.50 -2.43
C VAL A 161 8.17 0.36 -2.06
N ALA A 162 7.37 -0.11 -1.11
CA ALA A 162 6.23 0.60 -0.55
C ALA A 162 6.49 0.86 0.92
N LYS A 163 6.44 2.12 1.36
CA LYS A 163 6.60 2.52 2.76
C LYS A 163 5.30 3.11 3.25
N ASP A 164 4.83 2.63 4.40
CA ASP A 164 3.65 3.17 5.02
C ASP A 164 3.66 3.04 6.55
N GLN A 165 2.84 3.85 7.21
CA GLN A 165 2.60 3.74 8.63
C GLN A 165 1.64 2.57 8.91
N ILE A 166 2.08 1.59 9.69
CA ILE A 166 1.22 0.48 10.11
C ILE A 166 0.23 1.00 11.16
N SER A 167 -1.05 1.07 10.79
CA SER A 167 -2.13 1.33 11.74
C SER A 167 -2.35 0.15 12.69
N THR A 168 -2.31 0.41 14.00
CA THR A 168 -2.62 -0.59 15.04
C THR A 168 -4.12 -0.83 15.21
N ASP A 169 -4.94 0.17 14.87
CA ASP A 169 -6.37 0.20 15.19
C ASP A 169 -7.27 -0.17 14.00
N ALA A 170 -6.68 -0.54 12.87
CA ALA A 170 -7.41 -0.94 11.68
C ALA A 170 -8.31 -2.16 11.94
N THR A 171 -9.41 -2.27 11.21
CA THR A 171 -10.29 -3.43 11.10
C THR A 171 -9.70 -4.49 10.14
N PRO A 172 -10.19 -5.73 10.14
CA PRO A 172 -9.83 -6.73 9.13
C PRO A 172 -10.05 -6.28 7.69
N GLU A 173 -11.15 -5.55 7.44
CA GLU A 173 -11.55 -5.03 6.13
C GLU A 173 -10.59 -3.94 5.68
N GLU A 174 -10.27 -2.98 6.56
CA GLU A 174 -9.29 -1.93 6.27
C GLU A 174 -7.90 -2.50 5.99
N ARG A 175 -7.45 -3.52 6.73
CA ARG A 175 -6.17 -4.19 6.45
C ARG A 175 -6.16 -4.88 5.08
N THR A 176 -7.31 -5.43 4.66
CA THR A 176 -7.45 -6.07 3.35
C THR A 176 -7.45 -5.03 2.22
N ALA A 177 -8.20 -3.95 2.39
CA ALA A 177 -8.19 -2.82 1.46
C ALA A 177 -6.79 -2.21 1.35
N LYS A 178 -6.07 -2.11 2.47
CA LYS A 178 -4.71 -1.58 2.49
C LYS A 178 -3.71 -2.49 1.77
N ALA A 179 -3.78 -3.80 1.96
CA ALA A 179 -2.95 -4.74 1.22
C ALA A 179 -3.17 -4.61 -0.29
N LYS A 180 -4.43 -4.44 -0.71
CA LYS A 180 -4.79 -4.18 -2.11
C LYS A 180 -4.21 -2.86 -2.62
N GLU A 181 -4.38 -1.77 -1.88
CA GLU A 181 -3.82 -0.46 -2.21
C GLU A 181 -2.30 -0.55 -2.40
N VAL A 182 -1.58 -1.17 -1.47
CA VAL A 182 -0.12 -1.33 -1.55
C VAL A 182 0.28 -2.13 -2.79
N ALA A 183 -0.37 -3.28 -3.04
CA ALA A 183 -0.08 -4.10 -4.21
C ALA A 183 -0.39 -3.40 -5.54
N ASP A 184 -1.44 -2.59 -5.60
CA ASP A 184 -1.79 -1.80 -6.77
C ASP A 184 -0.73 -0.73 -7.03
N ARG A 185 -0.43 0.06 -6.00
CA ARG A 185 0.52 1.16 -6.08
C ARG A 185 1.93 0.71 -6.47
N LEU A 186 2.36 -0.46 -5.97
CA LEU A 186 3.63 -1.08 -6.36
C LEU A 186 3.70 -1.36 -7.87
N PHE A 187 2.59 -1.78 -8.49
CA PHE A 187 2.56 -2.22 -9.88
C PHE A 187 2.04 -1.16 -10.86
N GLU A 188 1.58 0.01 -10.41
CA GLU A 188 1.18 1.14 -11.28
C GLU A 188 2.24 1.47 -12.35
N GLY A 189 3.53 1.36 -12.01
CA GLY A 189 4.66 1.61 -12.90
C GLY A 189 5.22 0.37 -13.63
N TYR A 190 4.58 -0.80 -13.49
CA TYR A 190 5.00 -2.05 -14.11
C TYR A 190 4.11 -2.43 -15.32
N PRO A 191 4.70 -2.88 -16.45
CA PRO A 191 6.12 -2.89 -16.74
C PRO A 191 6.64 -1.44 -16.93
N PRO A 192 7.92 -1.16 -16.59
CA PRO A 192 8.51 0.13 -16.84
C PRO A 192 8.41 0.52 -18.32
N ALA A 193 8.13 1.79 -18.59
CA ALA A 193 8.16 2.30 -19.96
C ALA A 193 9.57 2.10 -20.55
N LYS A 194 9.64 1.65 -21.80
CA LYS A 194 10.90 1.59 -22.56
C LYS A 194 11.46 3.02 -22.64
N LYS A 195 12.55 3.29 -21.93
CA LYS A 195 13.35 4.52 -22.10
C LYS A 195 14.55 4.21 -22.96
#